data_AF-A0A9N8EK36-F1
#
_entry.id   AF-A0A9N8EK36-F1
#
_cell.length_a   1.000
_cell.length_b   1.000
_cell.length_c   1.000
_cell.angle_alpha   90.00
_cell.angle_beta   90.00
_cell.angle_gamma   90.00
#
_symmetry.space_group_name_H-M   'P 1'
#
loop_
_entity.id
_entity.type
_entity.pdbx_description
1 polymer ?
#
loop_
_entity_poly.entity_id
_entity_poly.type
_entity_poly.pdbx_seq_one_letter_code
_entity_poly.pdbx_strand_id
1 'polypeptide(L)'
;MTKTRLLLLPALGLLHVALPLTAAQDALSEIQAIVQPVALFGGNEWTDPANYQAKAIAWLESDPVSANNNNNNIADARIQQRYALACIYYATFAVPTMYTVAEPRGWIDATGWLSDADECTWFGLTCNDNSEVEKIALGVNRLTGTFPAETAIMASSITHIDLFRNYVHNAGDAGNAWMGQLTNLTHLYYGQTNFEYDGIPPQIGQLTNLIEYDCSFTRYFGPLAGSTFAPLQNLEYLVLTAKFSKVIERLQVIVFRRPLSKIQRTKYRRRARVRTANR
;
A
#
# COMPACT_ATOMS: atom_id res chain seq x y z
N MET A 1 -22.84 82.62 -5.29
CA MET A 1 -23.09 81.22 -5.69
C MET A 1 -21.74 80.55 -5.88
N THR A 2 -21.23 79.58 -5.13
CA THR A 2 -21.63 78.84 -3.94
C THR A 2 -20.29 78.26 -3.45
N LYS A 3 -19.79 78.70 -2.28
CA LYS A 3 -18.54 78.17 -1.68
C LYS A 3 -18.88 76.84 -1.01
N THR A 4 -18.38 75.74 -1.53
CA THR A 4 -18.51 74.41 -0.91
C THR A 4 -17.46 74.27 0.19
N ARG A 5 -17.91 74.26 1.45
CA ARG A 5 -17.10 73.93 2.63
C ARG A 5 -16.76 72.44 2.61
N LEU A 6 -15.47 72.12 2.60
CA LEU A 6 -14.96 70.78 2.90
C LEU A 6 -15.02 70.59 4.43
N LEU A 7 -15.94 69.73 4.89
CA LEU A 7 -16.02 69.32 6.30
C LEU A 7 -15.08 68.11 6.50
N LEU A 8 -14.01 68.33 7.27
CA LEU A 8 -13.21 67.27 7.88
C LEU A 8 -14.03 66.62 9.01
N LEU A 9 -14.35 65.33 8.87
CA LEU A 9 -14.86 64.49 9.96
C LEU A 9 -13.70 63.70 10.58
N PRO A 10 -13.67 63.52 11.91
CA PRO A 10 -12.56 62.87 12.60
C PRO A 10 -12.62 61.34 12.43
N ALA A 11 -11.44 60.73 12.33
CA ALA A 11 -11.26 59.29 12.43
C ALA A 11 -11.66 58.83 13.85
N LEU A 12 -12.81 58.16 13.97
CA LEU A 12 -13.23 57.46 15.17
C LEU A 12 -12.95 55.97 14.98
N GLY A 13 -12.12 55.44 15.88
CA GLY A 13 -11.55 54.11 15.82
C GLY A 13 -12.60 53.00 15.69
N LEU A 14 -12.35 52.09 14.76
CA LEU A 14 -12.99 50.79 14.74
C LEU A 14 -12.54 50.03 16.00
N LEU A 15 -13.41 50.00 17.01
CA LEU A 15 -13.38 48.95 18.01
C LEU A 15 -13.48 47.61 17.24
N HIS A 16 -12.37 46.90 17.15
CA HIS A 16 -12.40 45.46 16.88
C HIS A 16 -13.07 44.81 18.10
N VAL A 17 -14.40 44.76 18.07
CA VAL A 17 -15.11 43.73 18.83
C VAL A 17 -14.72 42.44 18.14
N ALA A 18 -13.70 41.77 18.67
CA ALA A 18 -13.46 40.37 18.37
C ALA A 18 -14.76 39.64 18.72
N LEU A 19 -15.55 39.31 17.69
CA LEU A 19 -16.55 38.28 17.80
C LEU A 19 -15.85 37.07 18.40
N PRO A 20 -16.39 36.42 19.44
CA PRO A 20 -15.84 35.16 19.87
C PRO A 20 -15.88 34.25 18.64
N LEU A 21 -14.69 33.77 18.23
CA LEU A 21 -14.58 32.60 17.38
C LEU A 21 -15.33 31.51 18.15
N THR A 22 -16.61 31.33 17.84
CA THR A 22 -17.31 30.14 18.23
C THR A 22 -16.60 29.07 17.43
N ALA A 23 -15.79 28.28 18.14
CA ALA A 23 -15.20 27.07 17.63
C ALA A 23 -16.34 26.13 17.25
N ALA A 24 -16.89 26.29 16.05
CA ALA A 24 -17.31 25.15 15.26
C ALA A 24 -16.01 24.52 14.73
N GLN A 25 -15.29 23.88 15.65
CA GLN A 25 -14.48 22.75 15.26
C GLN A 25 -15.52 21.70 14.89
N ASP A 26 -15.73 21.49 13.59
CA ASP A 26 -16.64 20.47 13.10
C ASP A 26 -16.25 19.17 13.81
N ALA A 27 -17.10 18.72 14.73
CA ALA A 27 -16.83 17.50 15.48
C ALA A 27 -16.76 16.35 14.47
N LEU A 28 -15.71 15.53 14.58
CA LEU A 28 -15.56 14.35 13.74
C LEU A 28 -16.83 13.50 13.82
N SER A 29 -17.25 12.93 12.70
CA SER A 29 -18.25 11.86 12.72
C SER A 29 -17.72 10.69 13.55
N GLU A 30 -18.60 9.83 14.05
CA GLU A 30 -18.18 8.66 14.85
C GLU A 30 -17.22 7.76 14.05
N ILE A 31 -17.50 7.55 12.77
CA ILE A 31 -16.64 6.81 11.85
C ILE A 31 -15.28 7.50 11.70
N GLN A 32 -15.27 8.82 11.51
CA GLN A 32 -14.01 9.58 11.45
C GLN A 32 -13.22 9.48 12.74
N ALA A 33 -13.88 9.50 13.91
CA ALA A 33 -13.21 9.34 15.20
C ALA A 33 -12.57 7.94 15.36
N ILE A 34 -13.19 6.89 14.83
CA ILE A 34 -12.67 5.51 14.83
C ILE A 34 -11.46 5.34 13.90
N VAL A 35 -11.49 6.00 12.74
CA VAL A 35 -10.47 5.84 11.69
C VAL A 35 -9.29 6.79 11.87
N GLN A 36 -9.50 8.00 12.40
CA GLN A 36 -8.47 9.04 12.49
C GLN A 36 -7.16 8.56 13.17
N PRO A 37 -7.19 7.75 14.25
CA PRO A 37 -5.97 7.29 14.90
C PRO A 37 -5.08 6.38 14.02
N VAL A 38 -5.67 5.73 13.01
CA VAL A 38 -4.96 4.82 12.09
C VAL A 38 -4.80 5.40 10.68
N ALA A 39 -5.46 6.52 10.37
CA ALA A 39 -5.33 7.21 9.10
C ALA A 39 -3.94 7.81 8.94
N LEU A 40 -3.38 7.71 7.73
CA LEU A 40 -2.16 8.43 7.40
C LEU A 40 -2.39 9.93 7.54
N PHE A 41 -1.37 10.62 8.05
CA PHE A 41 -1.41 12.07 8.31
C PHE A 41 -2.59 12.52 9.20
N GLY A 42 -3.15 11.61 10.03
CA GLY A 42 -4.22 11.94 10.98
C GLY A 42 -5.52 12.40 10.32
N GLY A 43 -5.78 11.98 9.07
CA GLY A 43 -7.00 12.33 8.34
C GLY A 43 -6.98 13.70 7.65
N ASN A 44 -5.84 14.40 7.62
CA ASN A 44 -5.72 15.69 6.92
C ASN A 44 -6.13 15.61 5.44
N GLU A 45 -5.89 14.46 4.81
CA GLU A 45 -6.21 14.18 3.41
C GLU A 45 -7.70 13.99 3.13
N TRP A 46 -8.54 13.87 4.17
CA TRP A 46 -10.00 13.74 4.01
C TRP A 46 -10.66 15.02 3.48
N THR A 47 -9.94 16.14 3.55
CA THR A 47 -10.42 17.46 3.10
C THR A 47 -10.38 17.65 1.59
N ASP A 48 -9.63 16.82 0.85
CA ASP A 48 -9.57 16.84 -0.61
C ASP A 48 -10.42 15.69 -1.20
N PRO A 49 -11.62 15.96 -1.77
CA PRO A 49 -12.48 14.93 -2.35
C PRO A 49 -11.85 14.14 -3.50
N ALA A 50 -10.77 14.64 -4.11
CA ALA A 50 -10.05 13.90 -5.14
C ALA A 50 -9.14 12.80 -4.55
N ASN A 51 -8.70 12.95 -3.29
CA ASN A 51 -7.82 12.02 -2.60
C ASN A 51 -8.53 10.67 -2.34
N TYR A 52 -7.80 9.57 -2.46
CA TYR A 52 -8.35 8.24 -2.21
C TYR A 52 -8.78 8.03 -0.75
N GLN A 53 -8.11 8.68 0.21
CA GLN A 53 -8.47 8.63 1.63
C GLN A 53 -9.81 9.33 1.89
N ALA A 54 -10.04 10.48 1.26
CA ALA A 54 -11.30 11.20 1.33
C ALA A 54 -12.45 10.40 0.71
N LYS A 55 -12.20 9.75 -0.44
CA LYS A 55 -13.19 8.86 -1.07
C LYS A 55 -13.50 7.65 -0.20
N ALA A 56 -12.48 7.06 0.43
CA ALA A 56 -12.64 5.92 1.32
C ALA A 56 -13.46 6.26 2.56
N ILE A 57 -13.18 7.40 3.23
CA ILE A 57 -13.94 7.81 4.41
C ILE A 57 -15.39 8.19 4.04
N ALA A 58 -15.59 8.87 2.91
CA ALA A 58 -16.93 9.21 2.43
C ALA A 58 -17.76 7.96 2.07
N TRP A 59 -17.14 6.95 1.46
CA TRP A 59 -17.81 5.66 1.24
C TRP A 59 -18.20 5.01 2.55
N LEU A 60 -17.29 4.98 3.54
CA LEU A 60 -17.51 4.38 4.84
C LEU A 60 -18.67 5.05 5.60
N GLU A 61 -18.82 6.37 5.47
CA GLU A 61 -19.96 7.12 6.03
C GLU A 61 -21.29 6.78 5.36
N SER A 62 -21.27 6.31 4.10
CA SER A 62 -22.46 5.87 3.37
C SER A 62 -22.74 4.36 3.46
N ASP A 63 -21.76 3.59 3.94
CA ASP A 63 -21.81 2.14 4.01
C ASP A 63 -22.75 1.69 5.14
N PRO A 64 -23.85 0.97 4.84
CA PRO A 64 -24.83 0.58 5.86
C PRO A 64 -24.25 -0.30 6.96
N VAL A 65 -23.18 -1.05 6.68
CA VAL A 65 -22.49 -1.85 7.70
C VAL A 65 -21.81 -0.92 8.71
N SER A 66 -21.00 0.03 8.24
CA SER A 66 -20.23 0.93 9.10
C SER A 66 -21.08 2.03 9.75
N ALA A 67 -22.09 2.56 9.05
CA ALA A 67 -22.94 3.65 9.51
C ALA A 67 -23.97 3.25 10.60
N ASN A 68 -24.21 1.95 10.79
CA ASN A 68 -25.16 1.44 11.80
C ASN A 68 -24.48 1.01 13.13
N ASN A 69 -23.29 1.52 13.42
CA ASN A 69 -22.56 1.32 14.68
C ASN A 69 -23.39 1.71 15.93
N ASN A 70 -24.35 2.62 15.80
CA ASN A 70 -25.20 3.13 16.88
C ASN A 70 -26.06 2.06 17.60
N ASN A 71 -26.31 0.90 16.98
CA ASN A 71 -27.18 -0.14 17.54
C ASN A 71 -26.59 -1.57 17.60
N ASN A 72 -25.41 -1.86 17.02
CA ASN A 72 -24.93 -3.25 16.87
C ASN A 72 -23.39 -3.37 16.80
N ASN A 73 -22.77 -3.93 17.85
CA ASN A 73 -21.69 -4.95 17.89
C ASN A 73 -20.55 -5.01 16.83
N ILE A 74 -20.38 -4.02 15.96
CA ILE A 74 -19.30 -3.97 14.97
C ILE A 74 -18.08 -3.39 15.66
N ALA A 75 -17.01 -4.17 15.73
CA ALA A 75 -15.77 -3.72 16.33
C ALA A 75 -15.14 -2.59 15.49
N ASP A 76 -14.57 -1.59 16.16
CA ASP A 76 -13.75 -0.52 15.55
C ASP A 76 -12.73 -1.08 14.55
N ALA A 77 -12.15 -2.24 14.86
CA ALA A 77 -11.22 -2.96 14.00
C ALA A 77 -11.82 -3.31 12.62
N ARG A 78 -13.10 -3.68 12.55
CA ARG A 78 -13.78 -3.96 11.27
C ARG A 78 -13.97 -2.66 10.46
N ILE A 79 -14.31 -1.56 11.12
CA ILE A 79 -14.45 -0.24 10.48
C ILE A 79 -13.10 0.20 9.90
N GLN A 80 -12.02 0.06 10.68
CA GLN A 80 -10.66 0.35 10.23
C GLN A 80 -10.20 -0.57 9.08
N GLN A 81 -10.56 -1.87 9.12
CA GLN A 81 -10.33 -2.81 8.02
C GLN A 81 -11.06 -2.37 6.74
N ARG A 82 -12.36 -2.04 6.82
CA ARG A 82 -13.14 -1.54 5.68
C ARG A 82 -12.54 -0.25 5.11
N TYR A 83 -12.08 0.66 5.97
CA TYR A 83 -11.35 1.85 5.54
C TYR A 83 -10.09 1.50 4.74
N ALA A 84 -9.25 0.59 5.25
CA ALA A 84 -8.04 0.15 4.56
C ALA A 84 -8.35 -0.46 3.18
N LEU A 85 -9.38 -1.32 3.10
CA LEU A 85 -9.82 -1.91 1.84
C LEU A 85 -10.37 -0.86 0.86
N ALA A 86 -11.15 0.11 1.34
CA ALA A 86 -11.64 1.20 0.51
C ALA A 86 -10.48 2.06 -0.03
N CYS A 87 -9.46 2.32 0.78
CA CYS A 87 -8.23 2.97 0.32
C CYS A 87 -7.53 2.16 -0.79
N ILE A 88 -7.40 0.83 -0.64
CA ILE A 88 -6.83 -0.04 -1.70
C ILE A 88 -7.61 0.11 -3.00
N TYR A 89 -8.95 0.09 -2.94
CA TYR A 89 -9.79 0.27 -4.11
C TYR A 89 -9.57 1.64 -4.76
N TYR A 90 -9.79 2.73 -4.02
CA TYR A 90 -9.71 4.08 -4.59
C TYR A 90 -8.31 4.49 -5.01
N ALA A 91 -7.26 3.93 -4.40
CA ALA A 91 -5.88 4.19 -4.79
C ALA A 91 -5.45 3.43 -6.05
N THR A 92 -6.19 2.39 -6.45
CA THR A 92 -5.76 1.50 -7.56
C THR A 92 -6.79 1.22 -8.64
N PHE A 93 -8.03 1.69 -8.51
CA PHE A 93 -9.08 1.51 -9.52
C PHE A 93 -9.02 2.62 -10.57
N ALA A 94 -8.44 2.31 -11.75
CA ALA A 94 -8.32 3.26 -12.86
C ALA A 94 -7.58 4.57 -12.49
N VAL A 95 -6.61 4.50 -11.60
CA VAL A 95 -5.78 5.64 -11.21
C VAL A 95 -4.60 5.78 -12.16
N PRO A 96 -4.41 6.93 -12.85
CA PRO A 96 -3.29 7.14 -13.76
C PRO A 96 -1.94 7.18 -13.05
N THR A 97 -0.91 6.65 -13.70
CA THR A 97 0.49 6.79 -13.30
C THR A 97 1.36 7.10 -14.51
N MET A 98 2.63 7.40 -14.30
CA MET A 98 3.60 7.55 -15.39
C MET A 98 3.83 6.26 -16.21
N TYR A 99 3.31 5.12 -15.75
CA TYR A 99 3.44 3.81 -16.41
C TYR A 99 2.14 3.30 -17.03
N THR A 100 1.06 4.08 -16.95
CA THR A 100 -0.22 3.75 -17.58
C THR A 100 -0.50 4.65 -18.78
N VAL A 101 -1.48 4.26 -19.58
CA VAL A 101 -2.09 5.14 -20.58
C VAL A 101 -2.85 6.29 -19.89
N ALA A 102 -3.15 7.37 -20.63
CA ALA A 102 -3.83 8.56 -20.10
C ALA A 102 -5.18 8.26 -19.44
N GLU A 103 -5.88 7.21 -19.88
CA GLU A 103 -7.16 6.75 -19.32
C GLU A 103 -7.06 5.25 -19.00
N PRO A 104 -6.48 4.88 -17.83
CA PRO A 104 -6.41 3.49 -17.42
C PRO A 104 -7.81 2.93 -17.19
N ARG A 105 -7.99 1.65 -17.51
CA ARG A 105 -9.23 0.93 -17.19
C ARG A 105 -9.18 0.46 -15.74
N GLY A 106 -10.36 0.30 -15.13
CA GLY A 106 -10.50 -0.28 -13.80
C GLY A 106 -10.08 -1.75 -13.74
N TRP A 107 -10.20 -2.31 -12.53
CA TRP A 107 -9.86 -3.71 -12.26
C TRP A 107 -10.63 -4.67 -13.19
N ILE A 108 -10.07 -5.86 -13.41
CA ILE A 108 -10.74 -6.90 -14.20
C ILE A 108 -11.93 -7.46 -13.41
N ASP A 109 -11.72 -7.73 -12.12
CA ASP A 109 -12.73 -8.20 -11.18
C ASP A 109 -12.62 -7.40 -9.88
N ALA A 110 -13.70 -6.71 -9.54
CA ALA A 110 -13.87 -5.99 -8.28
C ALA A 110 -15.17 -6.42 -7.58
N THR A 111 -15.61 -7.66 -7.82
CA THR A 111 -16.86 -8.18 -7.27
C THR A 111 -16.88 -8.06 -5.75
N GLY A 112 -17.93 -7.45 -5.22
CA GLY A 112 -18.14 -7.22 -3.78
C GLY A 112 -17.41 -6.00 -3.20
N TRP A 113 -16.36 -5.49 -3.83
CA TRP A 113 -15.63 -4.33 -3.32
C TRP A 113 -16.54 -3.11 -3.22
N LEU A 114 -16.45 -2.40 -2.09
CA LEU A 114 -17.29 -1.24 -1.77
C LEU A 114 -18.80 -1.54 -1.65
N SER A 115 -19.19 -2.80 -1.43
CA SER A 115 -20.57 -3.19 -1.15
C SER A 115 -20.84 -3.37 0.35
N ASP A 116 -22.10 -3.53 0.73
CA ASP A 116 -22.55 -3.86 2.09
C ASP A 116 -22.35 -5.35 2.44
N ALA A 117 -21.87 -6.17 1.50
CA ALA A 117 -21.54 -7.56 1.77
C ALA A 117 -20.37 -7.67 2.73
N ASP A 118 -20.30 -8.82 3.42
CA ASP A 118 -19.16 -9.18 4.25
C ASP A 118 -17.88 -9.20 3.42
N GLU A 119 -16.84 -8.53 3.90
CA GLU A 119 -15.55 -8.30 3.21
C GLU A 119 -14.86 -9.63 2.90
N CYS A 120 -15.10 -10.66 3.72
CA CYS A 120 -14.55 -11.99 3.52
C CYS A 120 -15.13 -12.68 2.26
N THR A 121 -16.16 -12.11 1.66
CA THR A 121 -16.75 -12.56 0.37
C THR A 121 -16.29 -11.75 -0.83
N TRP A 122 -15.54 -10.66 -0.63
CA TRP A 122 -15.08 -9.81 -1.73
C TRP A 122 -14.00 -10.53 -2.54
N PHE A 123 -13.99 -10.25 -3.85
CA PHE A 123 -13.05 -10.88 -4.76
C PHE A 123 -11.61 -10.70 -4.29
N GLY A 124 -10.88 -11.81 -4.20
CA GLY A 124 -9.47 -11.84 -3.82
C GLY A 124 -9.20 -11.72 -2.33
N LEU A 125 -10.21 -11.59 -1.46
CA LEU A 125 -10.00 -11.57 -0.01
C LEU A 125 -10.20 -12.95 0.62
N THR A 126 -9.43 -13.24 1.66
CA THR A 126 -9.66 -14.39 2.55
C THR A 126 -9.46 -13.92 3.98
N CYS A 127 -10.42 -14.24 4.85
CA CYS A 127 -10.35 -13.91 6.25
C CYS A 127 -9.92 -15.10 7.11
N ASN A 128 -9.38 -14.80 8.29
CA ASN A 128 -9.17 -15.77 9.36
C ASN A 128 -10.47 -16.06 10.13
N ASP A 129 -10.39 -16.90 11.17
CA ASP A 129 -11.53 -17.29 12.01
C ASP A 129 -12.15 -16.10 12.80
N ASN A 130 -11.44 -14.98 12.91
CA ASN A 130 -11.91 -13.75 13.57
C ASN A 130 -12.56 -12.76 12.58
N SER A 131 -12.79 -13.16 11.32
CA SER A 131 -13.29 -12.29 10.24
C SER A 131 -12.34 -11.12 9.90
N GLU A 132 -11.05 -11.26 10.20
CA GLU A 132 -10.03 -10.29 9.80
C GLU A 132 -9.38 -10.75 8.49
N VAL A 133 -9.15 -9.83 7.56
CA VAL A 133 -8.52 -10.15 6.27
C VAL A 133 -7.09 -10.65 6.53
N GLU A 134 -6.82 -11.87 6.11
CA GLU A 134 -5.54 -12.54 6.24
C GLU A 134 -4.78 -12.56 4.89
N LYS A 135 -5.52 -12.65 3.78
CA LYS A 135 -4.94 -12.76 2.43
C LYS A 135 -5.60 -11.78 1.47
N ILE A 136 -4.76 -11.09 0.69
CA ILE A 136 -5.16 -10.24 -0.43
C ILE A 136 -4.55 -10.83 -1.70
N ALA A 137 -5.38 -11.42 -2.57
CA ALA A 137 -5.01 -12.07 -3.82
C ALA A 137 -5.62 -11.32 -5.01
N LEU A 138 -4.93 -10.28 -5.46
CA LEU A 138 -5.34 -9.38 -6.54
C LEU A 138 -4.41 -9.49 -7.77
N GLY A 139 -3.72 -10.62 -7.92
CA GLY A 139 -2.84 -10.89 -9.05
C GLY A 139 -3.60 -10.87 -10.40
N VAL A 140 -2.94 -10.38 -11.45
CA VAL A 140 -3.48 -10.31 -12.82
C VAL A 140 -4.83 -9.59 -12.90
N ASN A 141 -5.01 -8.52 -12.11
CA ASN A 141 -6.31 -7.85 -11.98
C ASN A 141 -6.35 -6.40 -12.51
N ARG A 142 -5.29 -5.96 -13.20
CA ARG A 142 -5.17 -4.61 -13.79
C ARG A 142 -5.29 -3.48 -12.75
N LEU A 143 -4.78 -3.69 -11.55
CA LEU A 143 -4.63 -2.58 -10.60
C LEU A 143 -3.65 -1.55 -11.18
N THR A 144 -4.00 -0.27 -11.13
CA THR A 144 -3.13 0.86 -11.47
C THR A 144 -2.89 1.74 -10.25
N GLY A 145 -2.40 2.98 -10.37
CA GLY A 145 -2.16 3.84 -9.20
C GLY A 145 -1.05 3.33 -8.29
N THR A 146 -1.21 3.56 -6.98
CA THR A 146 -0.25 3.21 -5.92
C THR A 146 -0.91 2.24 -4.96
N PHE A 147 -0.23 1.16 -4.58
CA PHE A 147 -0.74 0.30 -3.52
C PHE A 147 -0.56 1.01 -2.16
N PRO A 148 -1.65 1.33 -1.44
CA PRO A 148 -1.63 2.36 -0.40
C PRO A 148 -1.06 1.85 0.92
N ALA A 149 -0.51 2.77 1.70
CA ALA A 149 0.13 2.45 2.98
C ALA A 149 -0.88 2.11 4.09
N GLU A 150 -2.15 2.47 3.91
CA GLU A 150 -3.30 2.07 4.74
C GLU A 150 -3.48 0.56 4.81
N THR A 151 -2.87 -0.22 3.91
CA THR A 151 -2.79 -1.68 4.05
C THR A 151 -2.18 -2.10 5.40
N ALA A 152 -1.28 -1.28 5.96
CA ALA A 152 -0.66 -1.52 7.26
C ALA A 152 -1.64 -1.45 8.46
N ILE A 153 -2.85 -0.89 8.28
CA ILE A 153 -3.90 -0.92 9.29
C ILE A 153 -4.28 -2.38 9.65
N MET A 154 -4.14 -3.30 8.69
CA MET A 154 -4.42 -4.73 8.86
C MET A 154 -3.16 -5.54 9.23
N ALA A 155 -2.11 -4.91 9.78
CA ALA A 155 -0.83 -5.56 10.07
C ALA A 155 -0.94 -6.74 11.05
N SER A 156 -1.96 -6.77 11.92
CA SER A 156 -2.17 -7.86 12.87
C SER A 156 -2.58 -9.17 12.22
N SER A 157 -3.28 -9.13 11.09
CA SER A 157 -3.90 -10.31 10.46
C SER A 157 -3.29 -10.70 9.11
N ILE A 158 -2.75 -9.75 8.35
CA ILE A 158 -2.25 -10.00 6.99
C ILE A 158 -1.02 -10.90 7.01
N THR A 159 -1.13 -12.05 6.34
CA THR A 159 -0.03 -12.99 6.14
C THR A 159 0.33 -13.21 4.67
N HIS A 160 -0.56 -12.85 3.73
CA HIS A 160 -0.33 -13.02 2.29
C HIS A 160 -0.79 -11.81 1.48
N ILE A 161 0.08 -11.30 0.61
CA ILE A 161 -0.26 -10.29 -0.40
C ILE A 161 0.25 -10.76 -1.76
N ASP A 162 -0.67 -10.87 -2.72
CA ASP A 162 -0.40 -11.14 -4.13
C ASP A 162 -0.94 -9.99 -5.01
N LEU A 163 -0.01 -9.24 -5.59
CA LEU A 163 -0.21 -8.17 -6.56
C LEU A 163 0.46 -8.51 -7.91
N PHE A 164 0.86 -9.76 -8.11
CA PHE A 164 1.62 -10.21 -9.27
C PHE A 164 0.93 -9.79 -10.59
N ARG A 165 1.70 -9.28 -11.56
CA ARG A 165 1.19 -8.86 -12.88
C ARG A 165 0.07 -7.81 -12.82
N ASN A 166 0.31 -6.76 -12.05
CA ASN A 166 -0.48 -5.53 -12.09
C ASN A 166 0.37 -4.34 -12.56
N TYR A 167 -0.24 -3.17 -12.65
CA TYR A 167 0.40 -1.93 -13.09
C TYR A 167 0.63 -0.92 -11.96
N VAL A 168 0.40 -1.34 -10.71
CA VAL A 168 0.67 -0.54 -9.50
C VAL A 168 2.11 -0.03 -9.48
N HIS A 169 2.26 1.20 -9.01
CA HIS A 169 3.51 1.94 -8.94
C HIS A 169 3.71 2.50 -7.54
N ASN A 170 4.75 2.03 -6.88
CA ASN A 170 5.22 2.55 -5.59
C ASN A 170 6.71 2.88 -5.74
N ALA A 171 7.13 4.03 -5.23
CA ALA A 171 8.50 4.50 -5.34
C ALA A 171 9.00 5.18 -4.06
N GLY A 172 10.31 5.13 -3.84
CA GLY A 172 10.99 5.77 -2.71
C GLY A 172 10.60 5.18 -1.35
N ASP A 173 11.14 5.76 -0.27
CA ASP A 173 10.90 5.24 1.09
C ASP A 173 9.43 5.35 1.50
N ALA A 174 8.80 6.50 1.24
CA ALA A 174 7.41 6.75 1.63
C ALA A 174 6.45 5.76 0.94
N GLY A 175 6.63 5.49 -0.36
CA GLY A 175 5.78 4.57 -1.11
C GLY A 175 5.92 3.11 -0.72
N ASN A 176 7.02 2.73 -0.05
CA ASN A 176 7.31 1.35 0.36
C ASN A 176 7.29 1.14 1.89
N ALA A 177 7.08 2.20 2.68
CA ALA A 177 7.18 2.16 4.14
C ALA A 177 6.25 1.13 4.79
N TRP A 178 5.03 0.97 4.25
CA TRP A 178 4.02 0.05 4.75
C TRP A 178 4.46 -1.40 4.78
N MET A 179 5.39 -1.81 3.88
CA MET A 179 5.85 -3.19 3.81
C MET A 179 6.38 -3.64 5.17
N GLY A 180 7.25 -2.83 5.79
CA GLY A 180 7.93 -3.15 7.04
C GLY A 180 7.00 -3.28 8.25
N GLN A 181 5.79 -2.72 8.17
CA GLN A 181 4.79 -2.79 9.23
C GLN A 181 4.03 -4.13 9.23
N LEU A 182 3.99 -4.83 8.10
CA LEU A 182 3.28 -6.09 7.94
C LEU A 182 4.16 -7.28 8.36
N THR A 183 4.62 -7.28 9.61
CA THR A 183 5.61 -8.26 10.12
C THR A 183 5.09 -9.70 10.20
N ASN A 184 3.78 -9.91 10.10
CA ASN A 184 3.15 -11.23 9.99
C ASN A 184 3.15 -11.79 8.56
N LEU A 185 3.63 -11.04 7.56
CA LEU A 185 3.73 -11.53 6.19
C LEU A 185 4.62 -12.77 6.09
N THR A 186 4.06 -13.77 5.42
CA THR A 186 4.72 -15.03 5.05
C THR A 186 4.90 -15.12 3.54
N HIS A 187 3.99 -14.53 2.76
CA HIS A 187 4.06 -14.56 1.29
C HIS A 187 3.81 -13.16 0.72
N LEU A 188 4.76 -12.68 -0.07
CA LEU A 188 4.69 -11.37 -0.70
C LEU A 188 5.06 -11.46 -2.18
N TYR A 189 4.08 -11.26 -3.05
CA TYR A 189 4.26 -11.33 -4.49
C TYR A 189 3.84 -10.01 -5.12
N TYR A 190 4.79 -9.32 -5.74
CA TYR A 190 4.50 -8.16 -6.58
C TYR A 190 5.40 -8.17 -7.81
N GLY A 191 5.80 -9.37 -8.27
CA GLY A 191 6.49 -9.53 -9.53
C GLY A 191 5.69 -8.98 -10.71
N GLN A 192 6.38 -8.53 -11.75
CA GLN A 192 5.79 -7.90 -12.94
C GLN A 192 4.88 -6.70 -12.63
N THR A 193 5.31 -5.84 -11.69
CA THR A 193 4.68 -4.56 -11.36
C THR A 193 5.64 -3.39 -11.57
N ASN A 194 5.21 -2.15 -11.29
CA ASN A 194 6.04 -0.96 -11.44
C ASN A 194 6.70 -0.50 -10.13
N PHE A 195 6.88 -1.38 -9.12
CA PHE A 195 7.62 -1.01 -7.90
C PHE A 195 9.06 -0.58 -8.23
N GLU A 196 9.48 0.57 -7.70
CA GLU A 196 10.73 1.24 -8.04
C GLU A 196 11.51 1.64 -6.78
N TYR A 197 12.80 1.29 -6.73
CA TYR A 197 13.68 1.57 -5.60
C TYR A 197 15.15 1.35 -6.00
N ASP A 198 16.08 2.04 -5.33
CA ASP A 198 17.53 1.77 -5.45
C ASP A 198 17.90 0.56 -4.59
N GLY A 199 18.08 -0.59 -5.22
CA GLY A 199 18.23 -1.89 -4.59
C GLY A 199 16.87 -2.54 -4.32
N ILE A 200 16.67 -3.00 -3.08
CA ILE A 200 15.39 -3.47 -2.56
C ILE A 200 15.09 -2.67 -1.29
N PRO A 201 13.84 -2.22 -1.08
CA PRO A 201 13.48 -1.44 0.10
C PRO A 201 13.98 -2.11 1.39
N PRO A 202 14.73 -1.40 2.27
CA PRO A 202 15.27 -1.98 3.49
C PRO A 202 14.18 -2.49 4.44
N GLN A 203 12.95 -2.01 4.31
CA GLN A 203 11.76 -2.47 5.03
C GLN A 203 11.49 -3.96 4.82
N ILE A 204 11.92 -4.55 3.70
CA ILE A 204 11.82 -6.00 3.47
C ILE A 204 12.56 -6.78 4.56
N GLY A 205 13.67 -6.25 5.10
CA GLY A 205 14.40 -6.89 6.20
C GLY A 205 13.65 -6.95 7.53
N GLN A 206 12.49 -6.29 7.66
CA GLN A 206 11.64 -6.33 8.85
C GLN A 206 10.65 -7.52 8.81
N LEU A 207 10.48 -8.16 7.65
CA LEU A 207 9.52 -9.25 7.43
C LEU A 207 10.12 -10.60 7.81
N THR A 208 10.53 -10.76 9.07
CA THR A 208 11.27 -11.95 9.52
C THR A 208 10.49 -13.26 9.41
N ASN A 209 9.17 -13.20 9.25
CA ASN A 209 8.29 -14.34 9.00
C ASN A 209 8.15 -14.71 7.51
N LEU A 210 8.78 -13.95 6.60
CA LEU A 210 8.63 -14.14 5.16
C LEU A 210 9.23 -15.47 4.70
N ILE A 211 8.41 -16.27 4.02
CA ILE A 211 8.73 -17.60 3.46
C ILE A 211 8.93 -17.48 1.95
N GLU A 212 8.05 -16.76 1.27
CA GLU A 212 8.13 -16.55 -0.17
C GLU A 212 8.11 -15.06 -0.53
N TYR A 213 9.03 -14.67 -1.39
CA TYR A 213 9.16 -13.31 -1.87
C TYR A 213 9.43 -13.27 -3.38
N ASP A 214 8.47 -12.76 -4.15
CA ASP A 214 8.62 -12.50 -5.57
C ASP A 214 8.53 -10.99 -5.84
N CYS A 215 9.68 -10.40 -6.18
CA CYS A 215 9.77 -9.05 -6.75
C CYS A 215 10.43 -9.09 -8.13
N SER A 216 10.23 -10.16 -8.88
CA SER A 216 10.77 -10.33 -10.23
C SER A 216 10.19 -9.29 -11.18
N PHE A 217 10.98 -8.84 -12.16
CA PHE A 217 10.51 -7.89 -13.19
C PHE A 217 9.86 -6.60 -12.64
N THR A 218 10.25 -6.16 -11.46
CA THR A 218 9.99 -4.79 -10.96
C THR A 218 10.99 -3.81 -11.58
N ARG A 219 10.88 -2.54 -11.20
CA ARG A 219 11.75 -1.46 -11.64
C ARG A 219 12.89 -1.16 -10.66
N TYR A 220 13.20 -2.12 -9.79
CA TYR A 220 14.37 -2.04 -8.92
C TYR A 220 15.66 -1.89 -9.73
N PHE A 221 16.52 -0.97 -9.29
CA PHE A 221 17.80 -0.66 -9.95
C PHE A 221 18.94 -0.67 -8.92
N GLY A 222 20.15 -0.29 -9.33
CA GLY A 222 21.28 -0.17 -8.42
C GLY A 222 21.77 -1.50 -7.80
N PRO A 223 22.56 -1.44 -6.72
CA PRO A 223 23.14 -2.62 -6.08
C PRO A 223 22.18 -3.29 -5.11
N LEU A 224 22.24 -4.63 -5.07
CA LEU A 224 21.52 -5.40 -4.06
C LEU A 224 22.28 -5.37 -2.72
N ALA A 225 21.68 -4.77 -1.70
CA ALA A 225 22.20 -4.80 -0.34
C ALA A 225 21.89 -6.15 0.32
N GLY A 226 22.88 -7.04 0.38
CA GLY A 226 22.72 -8.36 1.03
C GLY A 226 22.29 -8.28 2.51
N SER A 227 22.58 -7.16 3.18
CA SER A 227 22.13 -6.89 4.56
C SER A 227 20.61 -6.86 4.70
N THR A 228 19.86 -6.50 3.64
CA THR A 228 18.38 -6.50 3.68
C THR A 228 17.81 -7.90 3.91
N PHE A 229 18.50 -8.96 3.45
CA PHE A 229 18.05 -10.34 3.60
C PHE A 229 18.59 -11.05 4.84
N ALA A 230 19.58 -10.47 5.51
CA ALA A 230 20.23 -11.10 6.67
C ALA A 230 19.23 -11.47 7.81
N PRO A 231 18.18 -10.66 8.09
CA PRO A 231 17.19 -11.03 9.10
C PRO A 231 16.16 -12.09 8.67
N LEU A 232 16.06 -12.40 7.37
CA LEU A 232 14.99 -13.22 6.80
C LEU A 232 15.29 -14.72 6.91
N GLN A 233 15.32 -15.23 8.14
CA GLN A 233 15.73 -16.60 8.45
C GLN A 233 14.73 -17.67 7.97
N ASN A 234 13.47 -17.29 7.75
CA ASN A 234 12.40 -18.16 7.27
C ASN A 234 12.26 -18.18 5.74
N LEU A 235 13.02 -17.34 5.02
CA LEU A 235 12.87 -17.19 3.58
C LEU A 235 13.34 -18.45 2.84
N GLU A 236 12.39 -19.13 2.18
CA GLU A 236 12.63 -20.34 1.41
C GLU A 236 12.68 -20.09 -0.09
N TYR A 237 11.84 -19.16 -0.59
CA TYR A 237 11.73 -18.87 -2.02
C TYR A 237 11.90 -17.38 -2.27
N LEU A 238 12.95 -17.04 -3.04
CA LEU A 238 13.26 -15.68 -3.45
C LEU A 238 13.37 -15.62 -4.97
N VAL A 239 12.50 -14.84 -5.61
CA VAL A 239 12.51 -14.62 -7.05
C VAL A 239 12.94 -13.19 -7.34
N LEU A 240 14.16 -13.04 -7.85
CA LEU A 240 14.74 -11.77 -8.30
C LEU A 240 15.02 -11.84 -9.79
N THR A 241 14.59 -10.84 -10.56
CA THR A 241 14.92 -10.76 -12.01
C THR A 241 15.04 -9.30 -12.51
N ALA A 242 15.16 -8.33 -11.60
CA ALA A 242 15.29 -6.92 -11.96
C ALA A 242 16.66 -6.60 -12.59
N LYS A 243 16.79 -5.43 -13.23
CA LYS A 243 18.01 -4.94 -13.90
C LYS A 243 19.03 -4.41 -12.87
N PHE A 244 19.51 -5.26 -11.97
CA PHE A 244 20.56 -4.89 -11.01
C PHE A 244 21.89 -4.65 -11.76
N SER A 245 22.46 -3.46 -11.60
CA SER A 245 23.58 -2.99 -12.45
C SER A 245 24.93 -3.63 -12.11
N LYS A 246 25.10 -4.16 -10.90
CA LYS A 246 26.23 -5.00 -10.47
C LYS A 246 25.77 -5.95 -9.36
N VAL A 247 25.80 -7.25 -9.63
CA VAL A 247 25.73 -8.26 -8.56
C VAL A 247 27.08 -8.21 -7.85
N ILE A 248 27.11 -7.79 -6.57
CA ILE A 248 28.32 -7.94 -5.75
C ILE A 248 28.72 -9.42 -5.80
N GLU A 249 30.00 -9.68 -6.10
CA GLU A 249 30.64 -10.99 -6.37
C GLU A 249 30.47 -12.07 -5.29
N ARG A 250 29.65 -11.83 -4.27
CA ARG A 250 29.41 -12.75 -3.14
C ARG A 250 27.95 -13.18 -2.97
N LEU A 251 27.00 -12.59 -3.67
CA LEU A 251 25.64 -13.11 -3.66
C LEU A 251 25.50 -14.10 -4.82
N GLN A 252 25.62 -15.38 -4.48
CA GLN A 252 24.96 -16.38 -5.31
C GLN A 252 23.47 -15.98 -5.32
N VAL A 253 22.97 -15.46 -6.43
CA VAL A 253 21.53 -15.42 -6.67
C VAL A 253 21.13 -16.88 -6.82
N ILE A 254 20.64 -17.47 -5.72
CA ILE A 254 20.22 -18.85 -5.74
C ILE A 254 18.71 -18.91 -5.78
N VAL A 255 18.19 -19.22 -6.96
CA VAL A 255 16.90 -19.88 -7.09
C VAL A 255 17.10 -21.28 -6.52
N PHE A 256 16.92 -21.45 -5.20
CA PHE A 256 16.89 -22.77 -4.59
C PHE A 256 15.45 -23.16 -4.31
N ARG A 257 14.98 -24.21 -4.99
CA ARG A 257 13.92 -25.06 -4.46
C ARG A 257 14.52 -25.94 -3.36
N ARG A 258 14.63 -25.45 -2.12
CA ARG A 258 14.58 -26.22 -0.84
C ARG A 258 15.19 -25.45 0.35
N PRO A 259 14.77 -25.74 1.60
CA PRO A 259 15.09 -24.96 2.80
C PRO A 259 16.58 -24.93 3.12
N LEU A 260 17.05 -23.77 3.61
CA LEU A 260 18.44 -23.43 3.92
C LEU A 260 19.10 -24.30 5.03
N SER A 261 18.36 -25.21 5.68
CA SER A 261 18.85 -26.00 6.81
C SER A 261 19.68 -27.26 6.45
N LYS A 262 19.86 -27.62 5.16
CA LYS A 262 20.43 -28.94 4.78
C LYS A 262 21.52 -28.99 3.70
N ILE A 263 22.24 -27.91 3.39
CA ILE A 263 23.27 -27.99 2.32
C ILE A 263 24.69 -28.13 2.90
N GLN A 264 25.13 -29.39 3.05
CA GLN A 264 26.56 -29.73 3.01
C GLN A 264 27.07 -29.65 1.55
N ARG A 265 28.28 -29.09 1.41
CA ARG A 265 29.00 -28.80 0.17
C ARG A 265 29.05 -30.00 -0.78
N THR A 266 28.51 -29.87 -2.00
CA THR A 266 28.90 -30.76 -3.11
C THR A 266 29.30 -29.92 -4.33
N LYS A 267 30.58 -30.03 -4.71
CA LYS A 267 31.21 -29.42 -5.88
C LYS A 267 30.60 -29.98 -7.17
N TYR A 268 30.27 -29.12 -8.14
CA TYR A 268 29.98 -29.59 -9.51
C TYR A 268 30.98 -29.01 -10.52
N ARG A 269 31.71 -29.93 -11.17
CA ARG A 269 32.62 -29.70 -12.30
C ARG A 269 31.81 -29.38 -13.56
N ARG A 270 32.12 -28.28 -14.26
CA ARG A 270 31.67 -28.05 -15.64
C ARG A 270 32.50 -28.91 -16.61
N ARG A 271 31.85 -29.77 -17.41
CA ARG A 271 32.43 -30.31 -18.65
C ARG A 271 32.05 -29.37 -19.80
N ALA A 272 33.05 -28.72 -20.38
CA ALA A 272 32.94 -28.11 -21.70
C ALA A 272 33.02 -29.21 -22.77
N ARG A 273 32.15 -29.17 -23.78
CA ARG A 273 32.36 -29.86 -25.05
C ARG A 273 32.49 -28.81 -26.15
N VAL A 274 33.73 -28.62 -26.59
CA VAL A 274 34.10 -28.02 -27.87
C VAL A 274 33.70 -29.02 -28.97
N ARG A 275 33.01 -28.55 -30.01
CA ARG A 275 32.85 -29.28 -31.28
C ARG A 275 33.62 -28.49 -32.34
N THR A 276 34.80 -28.99 -32.68
CA THR A 276 35.51 -28.69 -33.93
C THR A 276 35.13 -29.71 -35.00
N ALA A 277 35.18 -29.25 -36.26
CA ALA A 277 34.68 -29.88 -37.47
C ALA A 277 35.45 -31.13 -37.93
N ASN A 278 34.81 -31.91 -38.81
CA ASN A 278 35.45 -32.54 -39.98
C ASN A 278 34.38 -33.18 -40.90
N ARG A 279 34.14 -32.55 -42.05
CA ARG A 279 34.26 -33.15 -43.39
C ARG A 279 34.19 -32.05 -44.44
#